data_AF-A0A2N5RML8-F1
#
_entry.id   AF-A0A2N5RML8-F1
#
_cell.length_a   1.000
_cell.length_b   1.000
_cell.length_c   1.000
_cell.angle_alpha   90.00
_cell.angle_beta   90.00
_cell.angle_gamma   90.00
#
_symmetry.space_group_name_H-M   'P 1'
#
loop_
_entity.id
_entity.type
_entity.pdbx_description
1 polymer ?
#
loop_
_entity_poly.entity_id
_entity_poly.type
_entity_poly.pdbx_seq_one_letter_code
_entity_poly.pdbx_strand_id
1 'polypeptide(L)'
;MLKKILSLVSSSLAAIPIVLPIILSIIILIFRGKIVYDFLMPAELFPFTLAGALSMIILGSISQKRVKKLIVLLVLSLLNLVISQVYANFSGLAHGESSIRDHLFMVVMFIFFYHLFALLIMLECFSLTKEIWQE
;
A
#
# COMPACT_ATOMS: atom_id res chain seq x y z
N MET A 1 17.68 4.99 20.54
CA MET A 1 16.57 5.97 20.42
C MET A 1 16.22 6.27 18.96
N LEU A 2 17.16 6.75 18.13
CA LEU A 2 16.91 7.10 16.72
C LEU A 2 16.30 5.95 15.89
N LYS A 3 16.86 4.73 15.97
CA LYS A 3 16.31 3.55 15.28
C LYS A 3 14.85 3.27 15.64
N LYS A 4 14.48 3.43 16.91
CA LYS A 4 13.10 3.21 17.40
C LYS A 4 12.14 4.25 16.82
N ILE A 5 12.54 5.53 16.81
CA ILE A 5 11.77 6.61 16.17
C ILE A 5 11.62 6.35 14.66
N LEU A 6 12.71 6.03 13.97
CA LEU A 6 12.70 5.81 12.53
C LEU A 6 11.82 4.60 12.16
N SER A 7 11.88 3.51 12.93
CA SER A 7 11.01 2.34 12.72
C SER A 7 9.52 2.68 12.87
N LEU A 8 9.18 3.54 13.83
CA LEU A 8 7.81 4.00 14.04
C LEU A 8 7.34 4.87 12.88
N VAL A 9 8.17 5.83 12.43
CA VAL A 9 7.85 6.69 11.28
C VAL A 9 7.66 5.87 10.01
N SER A 10 8.56 4.93 9.71
CA SER A 10 8.47 4.04 8.55
C SER A 10 7.19 3.19 8.57
N SER A 11 6.80 2.65 9.73
CA SER A 11 5.57 1.87 9.87
C SER A 11 4.32 2.72 9.75
N SER A 12 4.32 3.92 10.34
CA SER A 12 3.23 4.88 10.18
C SER A 12 3.05 5.31 8.72
N LEU A 13 4.14 5.54 7.98
CA LEU A 13 4.07 5.82 6.54
C LEU A 13 3.44 4.66 5.76
N ALA A 14 3.85 3.42 6.04
CA ALA A 14 3.28 2.24 5.40
C ALA A 14 1.79 2.01 5.76
N ALA A 15 1.31 2.56 6.88
CA ALA A 15 -0.08 2.46 7.30
C ALA A 15 -1.00 3.47 6.59
N ILE A 16 -0.49 4.62 6.12
CA ILE A 16 -1.28 5.70 5.50
C ILE A 16 -2.22 5.18 4.39
N PRO A 17 -1.76 4.36 3.42
CA PRO A 17 -2.60 3.90 2.31
C PRO A 17 -3.78 3.01 2.71
N ILE A 18 -3.74 2.42 3.91
CA ILE A 18 -4.82 1.59 4.45
C ILE A 18 -5.71 2.39 5.40
N VAL A 19 -5.09 3.18 6.28
CA VAL A 19 -5.79 3.91 7.34
C VAL A 19 -6.54 5.12 6.79
N LEU A 20 -5.96 5.86 5.83
CA LEU A 20 -6.54 7.10 5.33
C LEU A 20 -7.89 6.89 4.60
N PRO A 21 -8.05 5.90 3.70
CA PRO A 21 -9.36 5.60 3.09
C PRO A 21 -10.44 5.28 4.12
N ILE A 22 -10.09 4.55 5.19
CA ILE A 22 -11.01 4.21 6.28
C ILE A 22 -11.44 5.46 7.04
N ILE A 23 -10.47 6.30 7.46
CA ILE A 23 -10.75 7.55 8.18
C ILE A 23 -11.63 8.46 7.33
N LEU A 24 -11.30 8.66 6.06
CA LEU A 24 -12.08 9.50 5.15
C LEU A 24 -13.50 8.95 4.94
N SER A 25 -13.64 7.64 4.83
CA SER A 25 -14.96 6.99 4.74
C SER A 25 -15.83 7.27 5.97
N ILE A 26 -15.24 7.22 7.17
CA ILE A 26 -15.92 7.53 8.43
C ILE A 26 -16.30 9.02 8.49
N ILE A 27 -15.39 9.92 8.10
CA ILE A 27 -15.67 11.36 8.04
C ILE A 27 -16.86 11.61 7.10
N ILE A 28 -16.84 11.05 5.89
CA ILE A 28 -17.93 11.20 4.92
C ILE A 28 -19.25 10.64 5.47
N LEU A 29 -19.21 9.51 6.19
CA LEU A 29 -20.39 8.97 6.86
C LEU A 29 -20.98 9.96 7.86
N ILE A 30 -20.16 10.57 8.71
CA ILE A 30 -20.62 11.52 9.73
C ILE A 30 -21.24 12.77 9.09
N PHE A 31 -20.62 13.31 8.04
CA PHE A 31 -21.06 14.58 7.43
C PHE A 31 -22.19 14.41 6.39
N ARG A 32 -22.25 13.27 5.70
CA ARG A 32 -23.17 13.06 4.56
C ARG A 32 -24.17 11.92 4.77
N GLY A 33 -24.08 11.18 5.88
CA GLY A 33 -24.97 10.06 6.20
C GLY A 33 -24.81 8.84 5.29
N LYS A 34 -23.72 8.77 4.50
CA LYS A 34 -23.45 7.68 3.54
C LYS A 34 -22.01 7.21 3.67
N ILE A 35 -21.82 5.89 3.68
CA ILE A 35 -20.50 5.29 3.61
C ILE A 35 -20.04 5.31 2.15
N VAL A 36 -18.95 6.02 1.87
CA VAL A 36 -18.29 6.03 0.56
C VAL A 36 -16.84 5.67 0.80
N TYR A 37 -16.43 4.50 0.32
CA TYR A 37 -15.06 4.03 0.39
C TYR A 37 -14.41 4.17 -0.99
N ASP A 38 -13.29 4.88 -1.04
CA ASP A 38 -12.50 5.03 -2.25
C ASP A 38 -11.52 3.85 -2.37
N PHE A 39 -11.86 2.90 -3.24
CA PHE A 39 -11.05 1.70 -3.48
C PHE A 39 -9.79 1.96 -4.29
N LEU A 40 -9.65 3.12 -4.95
CA LEU A 40 -8.45 3.44 -5.72
C LEU A 40 -7.42 4.22 -4.91
N MET A 41 -7.86 4.91 -3.85
CA MET A 41 -7.00 5.69 -2.98
C MET A 41 -5.75 4.94 -2.44
N PRO A 42 -5.79 3.64 -2.05
CA PRO A 42 -4.56 2.94 -1.67
C PRO A 42 -3.49 2.88 -2.77
N ALA A 43 -3.92 2.79 -4.05
CA ALA A 43 -3.02 2.82 -5.19
C ALA A 43 -2.48 4.24 -5.45
N GLU A 44 -3.30 5.28 -5.27
CA GLU A 44 -2.88 6.68 -5.35
C GLU A 44 -1.85 7.04 -4.27
N LEU A 45 -2.02 6.48 -3.08
CA LEU A 45 -1.12 6.64 -1.93
C LEU A 45 0.08 5.67 -1.97
N PHE A 46 0.30 4.96 -3.08
CA PHE A 46 1.46 4.07 -3.24
C PHE A 46 2.82 4.71 -2.90
N PRO A 47 3.08 6.01 -3.16
CA PRO A 47 4.34 6.64 -2.72
C PRO A 47 4.60 6.50 -1.21
N PHE A 48 3.56 6.49 -0.37
CA PHE A 48 3.69 6.26 1.07
C PHE A 48 4.05 4.80 1.40
N THR A 49 3.43 3.82 0.72
CA THR A 49 3.82 2.40 0.79
C THR A 49 5.30 2.24 0.44
N LEU A 50 5.74 2.86 -0.67
CA LEU A 50 7.11 2.78 -1.15
C LEU A 50 8.09 3.41 -0.16
N ALA A 51 7.82 4.63 0.31
CA ALA A 51 8.67 5.33 1.27
C ALA A 51 8.76 4.58 2.61
N GLY A 52 7.62 4.11 3.15
CA GLY A 52 7.56 3.33 4.38
C GLY A 52 8.32 2.01 4.28
N ALA A 53 8.10 1.25 3.20
CA ALA A 53 8.77 -0.03 2.98
C ALA A 53 10.28 0.13 2.75
N LEU A 54 10.71 1.05 1.89
CA LEU A 54 12.14 1.27 1.60
C LEU A 54 12.90 1.73 2.85
N SER A 55 12.35 2.69 3.60
CA SER A 55 12.97 3.15 4.85
C SER A 55 13.07 2.03 5.89
N MET A 56 12.04 1.17 6.01
CA MET A 56 12.10 0.00 6.88
C MET A 56 13.09 -1.07 6.39
N ILE A 57 13.20 -1.32 5.09
CA ILE A 57 14.20 -2.24 4.51
C ILE A 57 15.61 -1.77 4.84
N ILE A 58 15.90 -0.48 4.66
CA ILE A 58 17.20 0.11 4.98
C ILE A 58 17.49 -0.06 6.48
N LEU A 59 16.55 0.33 7.34
CA LEU A 59 16.72 0.26 8.79
C LEU A 59 16.87 -1.18 9.30
N GLY A 60 16.07 -2.11 8.77
CA GLY A 60 16.13 -3.53 9.09
C GLY A 60 17.45 -4.15 8.64
N SER A 61 17.97 -3.76 7.47
CA SER A 61 19.29 -4.22 6.98
C SER A 61 20.43 -3.77 7.89
N ILE A 62 20.41 -2.49 8.31
CA ILE A 62 21.41 -1.95 9.25
C ILE A 62 21.32 -2.63 10.62
N SER A 63 20.13 -3.08 11.01
CA SER A 63 19.88 -3.76 12.29
C SER A 63 19.93 -5.29 12.18
N GLN A 64 20.45 -5.82 11.07
CA GLN A 64 20.59 -7.26 10.78
C GLN A 64 19.28 -8.07 10.97
N LYS A 65 18.13 -7.43 10.70
CA LYS A 65 16.80 -8.05 10.75
C LYS A 65 16.43 -8.69 9.41
N ARG A 66 15.46 -9.60 9.45
CA ARG A 66 15.02 -10.35 8.26
C ARG A 66 14.09 -9.51 7.39
N VAL A 67 14.67 -8.76 6.44
CA VAL A 67 13.91 -7.89 5.51
C VAL A 67 13.44 -8.58 4.22
N LYS A 68 13.82 -9.85 3.99
CA LYS A 68 13.56 -10.57 2.73
C LYS A 68 12.07 -10.61 2.36
N LYS A 69 11.20 -10.85 3.34
CA LYS A 69 9.75 -10.88 3.13
C LYS A 69 9.22 -9.52 2.69
N LEU A 70 9.65 -8.44 3.34
CA LEU A 70 9.28 -7.07 2.98
C LEU A 70 9.74 -6.70 1.56
N ILE A 71 10.96 -7.10 1.17
CA ILE A 71 11.47 -6.90 -0.20
C ILE A 71 10.58 -7.59 -1.23
N VAL A 72 10.24 -8.87 -1.02
CA VAL A 72 9.37 -9.63 -1.94
C VAL A 72 8.00 -8.97 -2.06
N LEU A 73 7.39 -8.57 -0.93
CA LEU A 73 6.10 -7.89 -0.93
C LEU A 73 6.16 -6.56 -1.69
N LEU A 74 7.22 -5.76 -1.49
CA LEU A 74 7.40 -4.49 -2.19
C LEU A 74 7.54 -4.70 -3.70
N VAL A 75 8.33 -5.70 -4.13
CA VAL A 75 8.48 -6.05 -5.56
C VAL A 75 7.15 -6.49 -6.16
N LEU A 76 6.39 -7.35 -5.49
CA LEU A 76 5.07 -7.79 -5.97
C LEU A 76 4.09 -6.61 -6.07
N SER A 77 4.11 -5.69 -5.10
CA SER A 77 3.29 -4.48 -5.11
C SER A 77 3.65 -3.56 -6.28
N LEU A 78 4.95 -3.34 -6.53
CA LEU A 78 5.44 -2.58 -7.69
C LEU A 78 5.05 -3.23 -9.02
N LEU A 79 5.19 -4.55 -9.13
CA LEU A 79 4.78 -5.27 -10.34
C LEU A 79 3.28 -5.15 -10.58
N ASN A 80 2.45 -5.29 -9.55
CA ASN A 80 1.00 -5.07 -9.67
C ASN A 80 0.70 -3.65 -10.16
N LEU A 81 1.43 -2.65 -9.65
CA LEU A 81 1.29 -1.26 -10.10
C LEU A 81 1.59 -1.12 -11.58
N VAL A 82 2.79 -1.52 -11.99
CA VAL A 82 3.23 -1.43 -13.39
C VAL A 82 2.31 -2.21 -14.33
N ILE A 83 1.97 -3.46 -13.99
CA ILE A 83 1.11 -4.30 -14.83
C ILE A 83 -0.27 -3.69 -14.98
N SER A 84 -0.87 -3.16 -13.90
CA SER A 84 -2.19 -2.51 -13.99
C SER A 84 -2.18 -1.28 -14.89
N GLN A 85 -1.11 -0.47 -14.84
CA GLN A 85 -0.96 0.71 -15.69
C GLN A 85 -0.74 0.33 -17.15
N VAL A 86 0.12 -0.65 -17.42
CA VAL A 86 0.32 -1.20 -18.76
C VAL A 86 -1.00 -1.73 -19.31
N TYR A 87 -1.71 -2.54 -18.52
CA TYR A 87 -3.01 -3.08 -18.91
C TYR A 87 -4.02 -1.97 -19.22
N ALA A 88 -4.13 -0.94 -18.37
CA ALA A 88 -5.06 0.16 -18.58
C ALA A 88 -4.76 0.94 -19.87
N ASN A 89 -3.48 1.12 -20.22
CA ASN A 89 -3.10 1.76 -21.47
C ASN A 89 -3.43 0.89 -22.70
N PHE A 90 -3.07 -0.40 -22.67
CA PHE A 90 -3.30 -1.31 -23.81
C PHE A 90 -4.77 -1.66 -24.04
N SER A 91 -5.57 -1.73 -22.98
CA SER A 91 -7.00 -2.03 -23.07
C SER A 91 -7.84 -0.85 -23.52
N GLY A 92 -7.26 0.35 -23.67
CA GLY A 92 -8.01 1.58 -23.96
C GLY A 92 -8.73 2.18 -22.73
N LEU A 93 -8.64 1.56 -21.55
CA LEU A 93 -9.27 2.05 -20.32
C LEU A 93 -8.71 3.42 -19.90
N ALA A 94 -7.40 3.63 -20.07
CA ALA A 94 -6.75 4.90 -19.74
C ALA A 94 -7.21 6.06 -20.66
N HIS A 95 -7.66 5.73 -21.88
CA HIS A 95 -8.12 6.69 -22.89
C HIS A 95 -9.64 6.83 -22.93
N GLY A 96 -10.38 5.99 -22.20
CA GLY A 96 -11.85 5.95 -22.21
C GLY A 96 -12.45 5.31 -23.46
N GLU A 97 -11.66 4.55 -24.22
CA GLU A 97 -12.09 3.90 -25.47
C GLU A 97 -12.83 2.58 -25.20
N SER A 98 -12.54 1.91 -24.08
CA SER A 98 -13.19 0.68 -23.66
C SER A 98 -14.05 0.86 -22.42
N SER A 99 -15.11 0.07 -22.33
CA SER A 99 -16.01 0.05 -21.18
C SER A 99 -15.37 -0.68 -20.01
N ILE A 100 -15.41 -0.09 -18.81
CA ILE A 100 -14.96 -0.74 -17.57
C ILE A 100 -15.67 -2.08 -17.36
N ARG A 101 -16.92 -2.23 -17.83
CA ARG A 101 -17.71 -3.45 -17.67
C ARG A 101 -17.03 -4.68 -18.29
N ASP A 102 -16.36 -4.51 -19.42
CA ASP A 102 -15.71 -5.61 -20.15
C ASP A 102 -14.39 -6.03 -19.49
N HIS A 103 -13.81 -5.14 -18.70
CA HIS A 103 -12.54 -5.33 -17.99
C HIS A 103 -12.71 -5.51 -16.48
N LEU A 104 -13.95 -5.59 -16.00
CA LEU A 104 -14.30 -5.51 -14.58
C LEU A 104 -13.52 -6.51 -13.73
N PHE A 105 -13.39 -7.75 -14.21
CA PHE A 105 -12.63 -8.79 -13.51
C PHE A 105 -11.17 -8.37 -13.28
N MET A 106 -10.48 -7.89 -14.31
CA MET A 106 -9.07 -7.49 -14.21
C MET A 106 -8.90 -6.27 -13.31
N VAL A 107 -9.78 -5.28 -13.42
CA VAL A 107 -9.76 -4.08 -12.57
C VAL A 107 -9.93 -4.46 -11.10
N VAL A 108 -10.91 -5.33 -10.78
CA VAL A 108 -11.14 -5.81 -9.42
C VAL A 108 -9.93 -6.58 -8.89
N MET A 109 -9.31 -7.43 -9.72
CA MET A 109 -8.11 -8.17 -9.32
C MET A 109 -6.93 -7.24 -9.00
N PHE A 110 -6.69 -6.20 -9.82
CA PHE A 110 -5.64 -5.23 -9.52
C PHE A 110 -5.90 -4.48 -8.22
N ILE A 111 -7.13 -3.98 -8.02
CA ILE A 111 -7.55 -3.30 -6.78
C ILE A 111 -7.36 -4.20 -5.56
N PHE A 112 -7.81 -5.46 -5.67
CA PHE A 112 -7.65 -6.45 -4.61
C PHE A 112 -6.18 -6.65 -4.24
N PHE A 113 -5.31 -6.85 -5.24
CA PHE A 113 -3.88 -7.04 -5.00
C PHE A 113 -3.21 -5.79 -4.43
N TYR A 114 -3.62 -4.57 -4.80
CA TYR A 114 -3.11 -3.36 -4.16
C TYR A 114 -3.41 -3.33 -2.66
N HIS A 115 -4.67 -3.59 -2.28
CA HIS A 115 -5.05 -3.62 -0.87
C HIS A 115 -4.32 -4.73 -0.13
N LEU A 116 -4.23 -5.92 -0.73
CA LEU A 116 -3.54 -7.05 -0.13
C LEU A 116 -2.07 -6.74 0.12
N PHE A 117 -1.34 -6.25 -0.88
CA PHE A 117 0.08 -5.96 -0.72
C PHE A 117 0.33 -4.78 0.20
N ALA A 118 -0.46 -3.70 0.14
CA ALA A 118 -0.35 -2.59 1.07
C ALA A 118 -0.57 -3.04 2.53
N LEU A 119 -1.58 -3.88 2.77
CA LEU A 119 -1.85 -4.46 4.10
C LEU A 119 -0.69 -5.34 4.58
N LEU A 120 -0.20 -6.25 3.73
CA LEU A 120 0.90 -7.15 4.09
C LEU A 120 2.21 -6.39 4.36
N ILE A 121 2.50 -5.35 3.58
CA ILE A 121 3.65 -4.46 3.80
C ILE A 121 3.51 -3.74 5.14
N MET A 122 2.33 -3.16 5.43
CA MET A 122 2.05 -2.50 6.70
C MET A 122 2.31 -3.45 7.88
N LEU A 123 1.74 -4.67 7.84
CA LEU A 123 1.91 -5.67 8.90
C LEU A 123 3.39 -6.05 9.10
N GLU A 124 4.13 -6.23 8.00
CA GLU A 124 5.55 -6.57 8.06
C GLU A 124 6.39 -5.42 8.65
N CYS A 125 6.08 -4.16 8.31
CA CYS A 125 6.72 -2.99 8.93
C CYS A 125 6.48 -2.93 10.45
N PHE A 126 5.24 -3.18 10.90
CA PHE A 126 4.94 -3.25 12.34
C PHE A 126 5.65 -4.42 13.04
N SER A 127 5.76 -5.58 12.38
CA SER A 127 6.53 -6.72 12.90
C SER A 127 8.00 -6.35 13.11
N LEU A 128 8.64 -5.76 12.09
CA LEU A 128 10.05 -5.33 12.18
C LEU A 128 10.25 -4.23 13.23
N THR A 129 9.28 -3.32 13.38
CA THR A 129 9.31 -2.32 14.46
C THR A 129 9.35 -2.98 15.83
N LYS A 130 8.50 -4.00 16.07
CA LYS A 130 8.53 -4.74 17.33
C LYS A 130 9.90 -5.38 17.59
N GLU A 131 10.51 -5.98 16.57
CA GLU A 131 11.84 -6.59 16.69
C GLU A 131 12.95 -5.57 16.99
N ILE A 132 12.86 -4.35 16.45
CA ILE A 132 13.82 -3.25 16.70
C ILE A 132 13.64 -2.68 18.12
N TRP A 133 12.43 -2.73 18.66
CA TRP A 133 12.14 -2.20 19.99
C TRP A 133 12.56 -3.13 21.12
N GLN A 134 12.65 -4.43 20.84
CA GLN A 134 13.12 -5.47 21.76
C GLN A 134 14.64 -5.55 21.90
N GLU A 135 15.39 -4.87 21.02
CA GLU A 135 16.82 -4.57 21.19
C GLU A 135 17.06 -3.36 22.11
#